data_AF-A0A2S1WNB2-F1
#
_entry.id   AF-A0A2S1WNB2-F1
#
_cell.length_a   1.000
_cell.length_b   1.000
_cell.length_c   1.000
_cell.angle_alpha   90.00
_cell.angle_beta   90.00
_cell.angle_gamma   90.00
#
_symmetry.space_group_name_H-M   'P 1'
#
loop_
_entity.id
_entity.type
_entity.pdbx_description
1 polymer ?
#
loop_
_entity_poly.entity_id
_entity_poly.type
_entity_poly.pdbx_seq_one_letter_code
_entity_poly.pdbx_strand_id
1 'polypeptide(L)'
;SLFLDSQGRFTYLNNGALDIFGLQPKDLLGRCFFDFEARPSHFSNRRFLSMLRRHGEVKNYITHLLSADGSDRWVGINARVSH
;
A
#
# COMPACT_ATOMS: atom_id res chain seq x y z
N SER A 1 5.47 -8.04 -4.00
CA SER A 1 6.31 -7.22 -3.10
C SER A 1 6.42 -5.81 -3.63
N LEU A 2 6.47 -4.85 -2.72
CA LEU A 2 6.62 -3.43 -3.02
C LEU A 2 7.50 -2.77 -1.96
N PHE A 3 8.19 -1.70 -2.32
CA PHE A 3 8.94 -0.84 -1.41
C PHE A 3 8.42 0.58 -1.53
N LEU A 4 8.39 1.28 -0.39
CA LEU A 4 7.95 2.67 -0.27
C LEU A 4 9.09 3.51 0.30
N ASP A 5 9.17 4.78 -0.10
CA ASP A 5 9.99 5.77 0.59
C ASP A 5 9.35 6.27 1.90
N SER A 6 10.02 7.19 2.59
CA SER A 6 9.54 7.78 3.84
C SER A 6 8.26 8.61 3.71
N GLN A 7 7.90 9.01 2.48
CA GLN A 7 6.68 9.72 2.13
C GLN A 7 5.56 8.76 1.69
N GLY A 8 5.81 7.45 1.65
CA GLY A 8 4.86 6.44 1.21
C GLY A 8 4.77 6.30 -0.31
N ARG A 9 5.77 6.78 -1.07
CA ARG A 9 5.81 6.66 -2.53
C ARG A 9 6.47 5.37 -2.96
N PHE A 10 5.93 4.71 -3.99
CA PHE A 10 6.51 3.48 -4.51
C PHE A 10 7.90 3.71 -5.11
N THR A 11 8.90 3.01 -4.58
CA THR A 11 10.27 2.97 -5.11
C THR A 11 10.55 1.67 -5.86
N TYR A 12 9.75 0.63 -5.61
CA TYR A 12 9.81 -0.65 -6.31
C TYR A 12 8.48 -1.38 -6.19
N LEU A 13 8.11 -2.09 -7.25
CA LEU A 13 6.93 -2.93 -7.34
C LEU A 13 7.27 -4.15 -8.22
N ASN A 14 6.83 -5.33 -7.81
CA ASN A 14 6.85 -6.50 -8.70
C ASN A 14 5.61 -6.53 -9.62
N ASN A 15 5.55 -7.50 -10.52
CA ASN A 15 4.45 -7.63 -11.49
C ASN A 15 3.06 -7.84 -10.84
N GLY A 16 2.99 -8.28 -9.58
CA GLY A 16 1.73 -8.40 -8.84
C GLY A 16 1.05 -7.05 -8.57
N ALA A 17 1.72 -5.93 -8.84
CA ALA A 17 1.10 -4.61 -8.77
C ALA A 17 -0.06 -4.44 -9.76
N LEU A 18 -0.01 -5.10 -10.93
CA LEU A 18 -1.11 -5.08 -11.89
C LEU A 18 -2.37 -5.72 -11.31
N ASP A 19 -2.20 -6.88 -10.66
CA ASP A 19 -3.31 -7.61 -10.05
C ASP A 19 -3.91 -6.86 -8.85
N ILE A 20 -3.08 -6.12 -8.11
CA ILE A 20 -3.52 -5.39 -6.92
C ILE A 20 -4.11 -4.03 -7.28
N PHE A 21 -3.42 -3.21 -8.07
CA PHE A 21 -3.78 -1.81 -8.32
C PHE A 21 -4.44 -1.58 -9.69
N GLY A 22 -4.42 -2.57 -10.58
CA GLY A 22 -4.88 -2.42 -11.96
C GLY A 22 -3.94 -1.61 -12.84
N LEU A 23 -2.70 -1.39 -12.39
CA LEU A 23 -1.71 -0.53 -13.06
C LEU A 23 -0.37 -1.25 -13.20
N GLN A 24 0.34 -0.95 -14.28
CA GLN A 24 1.70 -1.48 -14.47
C GLN A 24 2.64 -0.85 -13.42
N PRO A 25 3.67 -1.57 -12.95
CA PRO A 25 4.66 -1.03 -12.01
C PRO A 25 5.22 0.33 -12.41
N LYS A 26 5.52 0.52 -13.71
CA LYS A 26 6.05 1.77 -14.26
C LYS A 26 5.12 2.98 -14.06
N ASP A 27 3.80 2.75 -14.01
CA ASP A 27 2.78 3.80 -13.85
C ASP A 27 2.50 4.10 -12.36
N LEU A 28 3.07 3.30 -11.47
CA LEU A 28 2.93 3.40 -10.02
C LEU A 28 4.17 3.98 -9.34
N LEU A 29 5.36 3.84 -9.94
CA LEU A 29 6.59 4.39 -9.38
C LEU A 29 6.44 5.90 -9.10
N GLY A 30 6.82 6.32 -7.89
CA GLY A 30 6.69 7.70 -7.41
C GLY A 30 5.29 8.11 -6.93
N ARG A 31 4.23 7.33 -7.20
CA ARG A 31 2.88 7.59 -6.67
C ARG A 31 2.77 7.18 -5.21
N CYS A 32 1.84 7.79 -4.49
CA CYS A 32 1.62 7.52 -3.08
C CYS A 32 0.72 6.28 -2.91
N PHE A 33 1.13 5.33 -2.08
CA PHE A 33 0.30 4.14 -1.77
C PHE A 33 -1.09 4.54 -1.23
N PHE A 34 -1.15 5.65 -0.49
CA PHE A 34 -2.39 6.14 0.13
C PHE A 34 -3.39 6.73 -0.89
N ASP A 35 -3.00 6.92 -2.15
CA ASP A 35 -3.90 7.37 -3.22
C ASP A 35 -4.93 6.28 -3.61
N PHE A 36 -4.68 5.02 -3.24
CA PHE A 36 -5.47 3.85 -3.63
C PHE A 36 -6.42 3.35 -2.54
N GLU A 37 -6.66 4.14 -1.49
CA GLU A 37 -7.65 3.77 -0.46
C GLU A 37 -9.09 4.02 -0.92
N ALA A 38 -9.97 3.05 -0.65
CA ALA A 38 -11.41 3.27 -0.72
C ALA A 38 -11.85 4.23 0.41
N ARG A 39 -12.58 5.31 0.08
CA ARG A 39 -13.11 6.25 1.10
C ARG A 39 -14.28 5.61 1.89
N PRO A 40 -14.46 5.92 3.19
CA PRO A 40 -13.66 6.77 4.07
C PRO A 40 -12.94 5.94 5.15
N SER A 41 -11.80 5.32 4.82
CA SER A 41 -10.97 4.58 5.79
C SER A 41 -9.69 5.32 6.23
N HIS A 42 -9.64 6.66 6.17
CA HIS A 42 -8.45 7.44 6.61
C HIS A 42 -7.92 7.07 8.02
N PHE A 43 -8.74 6.45 8.87
CA PHE A 43 -8.35 5.87 10.16
C PHE A 43 -7.45 4.63 10.05
N SER A 44 -7.66 3.78 9.03
CA SER A 44 -6.93 2.54 8.76
C SER A 44 -5.48 2.83 8.40
N ASN A 45 -5.22 3.71 7.44
CA ASN A 45 -3.86 4.09 7.04
C ASN A 45 -3.03 4.73 8.16
N ARG A 46 -3.61 5.67 8.91
CA ARG A 46 -2.92 6.30 10.04
C ARG A 46 -2.54 5.28 11.11
N ARG A 47 -3.44 4.33 11.38
CA ARG A 47 -3.18 3.23 12.32
C ARG A 47 -2.09 2.30 11.77
N PHE A 48 -2.16 1.90 10.50
CA PHE A 48 -1.14 1.07 9.86
C PHE A 48 0.25 1.71 9.93
N LEU A 49 0.39 2.97 9.52
CA LEU A 49 1.66 3.69 9.57
C LEU A 49 2.15 3.90 10.99
N SER A 50 1.26 4.20 11.94
CA SER A 50 1.61 4.33 13.35
C SER A 50 2.16 3.01 13.91
N MET A 51 1.51 1.88 13.60
CA MET A 51 2.00 0.56 14.01
C MET A 51 3.35 0.23 13.36
N LEU A 52 3.51 0.49 12.06
CA LEU A 52 4.75 0.23 11.34
C LEU A 52 5.91 1.09 11.88
N ARG A 53 5.67 2.37 12.17
CA ARG A 53 6.65 3.26 12.78
C ARG A 53 7.00 2.86 14.20
N ARG A 54 6.02 2.44 15.00
CA ARG A 54 6.21 2.09 16.42
C ARG A 54 6.91 0.75 16.60
N HIS A 55 6.59 -0.24 15.76
CA HIS A 55 7.03 -1.62 15.95
C HIS A 55 8.07 -2.08 14.92
N GLY A 56 8.34 -1.28 13.88
CA GLY A 56 9.23 -1.65 12.78
C GLY A 56 8.64 -2.69 11.82
N GLU A 57 7.57 -3.40 12.20
CA GLU A 57 6.84 -4.33 11.35
C GLU A 57 5.35 -4.37 11.66
N VAL A 58 4.56 -4.76 10.66
CA VAL A 58 3.13 -5.06 10.75
C VAL A 58 2.88 -6.35 9.96
N LYS A 59 2.12 -7.27 10.55
CA LYS A 59 1.75 -8.56 9.92
C LYS A 59 0.23 -8.72 9.88
N ASN A 60 -0.25 -9.42 8.87
CA ASN A 60 -1.66 -9.78 8.66
C ASN A 60 -2.60 -8.57 8.73
N TYR A 61 -2.15 -7.40 8.25
CA TYR A 61 -2.98 -6.21 8.22
C TYR A 61 -3.88 -6.25 7.00
N ILE A 62 -5.18 -6.41 7.22
CA ILE A 62 -6.16 -6.46 6.15
C ILE A 62 -6.66 -5.04 5.88
N THR A 63 -6.60 -4.62 4.62
CA THR A 63 -7.15 -3.33 4.17
C THR A 63 -7.91 -3.48 2.85
N HIS A 64 -8.69 -2.46 2.52
CA HIS A 64 -9.40 -2.35 1.25
C HIS A 64 -8.68 -1.37 0.34
N LEU A 65 -8.51 -1.77 -0.91
CA LEU A 65 -7.95 -0.94 -1.96
C LEU A 65 -8.99 -0.70 -3.06
N LEU A 66 -9.02 0.53 -3.55
CA LEU A 66 -9.72 0.88 -4.78
C LEU A 66 -8.72 0.86 -5.93
N SER A 67 -8.91 -0.06 -6.85
CA SER A 67 -8.07 -0.21 -8.02
C SER A 67 -8.38 0.86 -9.07
N ALA A 68 -7.46 1.06 -10.03
CA ALA A 68 -7.64 2.07 -11.08
C ALA A 68 -8.87 1.83 -11.97
N ASP A 69 -9.34 0.58 -12.07
CA ASP A 69 -10.56 0.18 -12.78
C ASP A 69 -11.85 0.38 -11.94
N GLY A 70 -11.73 0.90 -10.72
CA GLY A 70 -12.84 1.11 -9.80
C GLY A 70 -13.25 -0.12 -9.00
N SER A 71 -12.54 -1.25 -9.11
CA SER A 71 -12.83 -2.45 -8.31
C SER A 71 -12.32 -2.34 -6.87
N ASP A 72 -13.16 -2.76 -5.92
CA ASP A 72 -12.81 -2.88 -4.50
C ASP A 72 -12.13 -4.23 -4.25
N ARG A 73 -10.97 -4.21 -3.60
CA ARG A 73 -10.14 -5.38 -3.35
C ARG A 73 -9.69 -5.43 -1.89
N TRP A 74 -9.99 -6.53 -1.22
CA TRP A 74 -9.41 -6.84 0.07
C TRP A 74 -7.99 -7.38 -0.10
N VAL A 75 -7.02 -6.76 0.58
CA VAL A 75 -5.63 -7.17 0.54
C VAL A 75 -5.06 -7.37 1.93
N GLY A 76 -4.28 -8.44 2.10
CA GLY A 76 -3.47 -8.68 3.28
C GLY A 76 -2.07 -8.07 3.11
N ILE A 77 -1.63 -7.28 4.08
CA ILE A 77 -0.35 -6.58 4.07
C ILE A 77 0.53 -7.12 5.20
N ASN A 78 1.73 -7.57 4.80
CA ASN A 78 2.87 -7.78 5.67
C ASN A 78 3.93 -6.73 5.29
N ALA A 79 4.33 -5.88 6.23
CA ALA A 79 5.25 -4.78 6.01
C ALA A 79 6.31 -4.70 7.11
N ARG A 80 7.51 -4.27 6.74
CA ARG A 80 8.62 -4.01 7.66
C ARG A 80 9.41 -2.80 7.19
N VAL A 81 9.88 -1.98 8.12
CA VAL A 81 10.84 -0.92 7.86
C VAL A 81 12.22 -1.55 7.69
N SER A 82 12.85 -1.30 6.55
CA SER A 82 14.25 -1.70 6.30
C SER A 82 15.12 -0.47 6.40
N HIS A 83 16.21 -0.56 7.18
CA HIS A 83 17.22 0.48 7.32
C HIS A 83 18.29 0.36 6.25
#